data_AF-A0A3B9J3V9-F1
#
_entry.id   AF-A0A3B9J3V9-F1
#
_cell.length_a   1.000
_cell.length_b   1.000
_cell.length_c   1.000
_cell.angle_alpha   90.00
_cell.angle_beta   90.00
_cell.angle_gamma   90.00
#
_symmetry.space_group_name_H-M   'P 1'
#
loop_
_entity.id
_entity.type
_entity.pdbx_description
1 polymer ?
#
loop_
_entity_poly.entity_id
_entity_poly.type
_entity_poly.pdbx_seq_one_letter_code
_entity_poly.pdbx_strand_id
1 'polypeptide(L)'
;MTVPGERSNTESMQYLGARVKAASAVLANITTAEKDEALKIGADCLVAATSEILEANCADIERAQIAGTPDTVIDRLRLDTSRVDAMGEGLRQLVALTDPIGKIVEQWTRPNGLEIQKVRVPLGVVAIIYENRPNVTSDAFGLCLKSGNVAFLRGSSSAITSNL
;
A
#
# COMPACT_ATOMS: atom_id res chain seq x y z
N MET A 1 -14.65 -24.94 -33.57
CA MET A 1 -13.29 -25.17 -33.05
C MET A 1 -12.71 -23.80 -32.70
N THR A 2 -12.98 -23.36 -31.49
CA THR A 2 -12.65 -22.02 -30.97
C THR A 2 -11.49 -22.14 -30.01
N VAL A 3 -10.50 -21.27 -30.19
CA VAL A 3 -9.26 -21.20 -29.39
C VAL A 3 -9.59 -20.95 -27.91
N PRO A 4 -9.13 -21.79 -26.97
CA PRO A 4 -9.23 -21.53 -25.53
C PRO A 4 -8.02 -20.68 -25.10
N GLY A 5 -8.24 -19.43 -24.69
CA GLY A 5 -7.14 -18.55 -24.24
C GLY A 5 -7.50 -17.23 -23.57
N GLU A 6 -8.75 -16.74 -23.60
CA GLU A 6 -9.08 -15.38 -23.14
C GLU A 6 -9.92 -15.28 -21.84
N ARG A 7 -10.16 -16.39 -21.12
CA ARG A 7 -10.73 -16.35 -19.77
C ARG A 7 -9.62 -16.47 -18.71
N SER A 8 -8.90 -15.40 -18.42
CA SER A 8 -7.91 -15.45 -17.31
C SER A 8 -7.54 -14.11 -16.64
N ASN A 9 -7.66 -12.94 -17.30
CA ASN A 9 -7.15 -11.68 -16.73
C ASN A 9 -8.24 -10.73 -16.21
N THR A 10 -9.38 -10.64 -16.89
CA THR A 10 -10.49 -9.74 -16.50
C THR A 10 -11.25 -10.27 -15.28
N GLU A 11 -11.47 -11.59 -15.21
CA GLU A 11 -12.09 -12.24 -14.04
C GLU A 11 -11.21 -12.08 -12.79
N SER A 12 -9.89 -12.14 -12.95
CA SER A 12 -8.92 -11.88 -11.87
C SER A 12 -8.97 -10.43 -11.38
N MET A 13 -9.02 -9.45 -12.30
CA MET A 13 -9.09 -8.02 -11.92
C MET A 13 -10.42 -7.64 -11.28
N GLN A 14 -11.54 -8.14 -11.78
CA GLN A 14 -12.86 -7.95 -11.17
C GLN A 14 -12.92 -8.59 -9.78
N TYR A 15 -12.34 -9.79 -9.62
CA TYR A 15 -12.23 -10.45 -8.33
C TYR A 15 -11.39 -9.65 -7.33
N LEU A 16 -10.20 -9.18 -7.73
CA LEU A 16 -9.38 -8.30 -6.89
C LEU A 16 -10.12 -6.99 -6.54
N GLY A 17 -10.83 -6.40 -7.52
CA GLY A 17 -11.69 -5.24 -7.34
C GLY A 17 -12.79 -5.45 -6.28
N ALA A 18 -13.47 -6.59 -6.33
CA ALA A 18 -14.49 -6.95 -5.34
C ALA A 18 -13.87 -7.11 -3.93
N ARG A 19 -12.68 -7.73 -3.83
CA ARG A 19 -11.97 -7.90 -2.55
C ARG A 19 -11.56 -6.57 -1.93
N VAL A 20 -10.95 -5.67 -2.71
CA VAL A 20 -10.53 -4.36 -2.18
C VAL A 20 -11.75 -3.49 -1.83
N LYS A 21 -12.86 -3.63 -2.56
CA LYS A 21 -14.11 -2.95 -2.23
C LYS A 21 -14.68 -3.44 -0.90
N ALA A 22 -14.73 -4.76 -0.67
CA ALA A 22 -15.17 -5.34 0.60
C ALA A 22 -14.28 -4.88 1.76
N ALA A 23 -12.95 -4.91 1.58
CA ALA A 23 -12.00 -4.45 2.59
C ALA A 23 -12.16 -2.95 2.92
N SER A 24 -12.52 -2.12 1.94
CA SER A 24 -12.72 -0.67 2.18
C SER A 24 -13.88 -0.38 3.13
N ALA A 25 -14.92 -1.22 3.13
CA ALA A 25 -16.04 -1.08 4.05
C ALA A 25 -15.63 -1.41 5.49
N VAL A 26 -14.70 -2.35 5.66
CA VAL A 26 -14.12 -2.67 6.98
C VAL A 26 -13.19 -1.55 7.44
N LEU A 27 -12.22 -1.15 6.61
CA LEU A 27 -11.24 -0.11 6.97
C LEU A 27 -11.87 1.26 7.25
N ALA A 28 -13.03 1.55 6.67
CA ALA A 28 -13.76 2.79 6.96
C ALA A 28 -14.27 2.89 8.41
N ASN A 29 -14.36 1.76 9.13
CA ASN A 29 -14.96 1.67 10.46
C ASN A 29 -13.97 1.30 11.58
N ILE A 30 -12.72 0.95 11.26
CA ILE A 30 -11.73 0.61 12.28
C ILE A 30 -11.21 1.86 12.99
N THR A 31 -10.84 1.67 14.25
CA THR A 31 -10.31 2.72 15.11
C THR A 31 -8.87 3.11 14.75
N THR A 32 -8.45 4.29 15.24
CA THR A 32 -7.05 4.71 15.16
C THR A 32 -6.10 3.68 15.79
N ALA A 33 -6.49 3.09 16.93
CA ALA A 33 -5.68 2.12 17.65
C ALA A 33 -5.44 0.85 16.81
N GLU A 34 -6.48 0.31 16.17
CA GLU A 34 -6.35 -0.85 15.29
C GLU A 34 -5.49 -0.56 14.06
N LYS A 35 -5.63 0.62 13.46
CA LYS A 35 -4.74 1.06 12.36
C LYS A 35 -3.29 1.13 12.79
N ASP A 36 -3.05 1.73 13.95
CA ASP A 36 -1.71 1.93 14.50
C ASP A 36 -1.06 0.61 14.92
N GLU A 37 -1.84 -0.32 15.46
CA GLU A 37 -1.38 -1.67 15.78
C GLU A 37 -1.01 -2.44 14.50
N ALA A 38 -1.84 -2.39 13.47
CA ALA A 38 -1.54 -3.01 12.18
C ALA A 38 -0.28 -2.43 11.52
N LEU A 39 -0.04 -1.12 11.63
CA LEU A 39 1.19 -0.48 11.16
C LEU A 39 2.43 -0.96 11.91
N LYS A 40 2.36 -1.09 13.25
CA LYS A 40 3.46 -1.61 14.07
C LYS A 40 3.79 -3.05 13.72
N ILE A 41 2.77 -3.91 13.65
CA ILE A 41 2.93 -5.32 13.25
C ILE A 41 3.53 -5.39 11.85
N GLY A 42 3.04 -4.58 10.91
CA GLY A 42 3.61 -4.50 9.56
C GLY A 42 5.10 -4.13 9.56
N ALA A 43 5.50 -3.15 10.38
CA ALA A 43 6.89 -2.76 10.55
C ALA A 43 7.76 -3.89 11.11
N ASP A 44 7.28 -4.60 12.12
CA ASP A 44 8.01 -5.70 12.76
C ASP A 44 8.15 -6.89 11.81
N CYS A 45 7.08 -7.25 11.09
CA CYS A 45 7.12 -8.30 10.06
C CYS A 45 8.10 -7.97 8.94
N LEU A 46 8.11 -6.71 8.49
CA LEU A 46 8.99 -6.28 7.40
C LEU A 46 10.48 -6.42 7.79
N VAL A 47 10.83 -5.98 8.99
CA VAL A 47 12.20 -6.09 9.52
C VAL A 47 12.57 -7.56 9.76
N ALA A 48 11.64 -8.36 10.30
CA ALA A 48 11.87 -9.79 10.51
C ALA A 48 12.10 -10.56 9.19
N ALA A 49 11.46 -10.15 8.11
CA ALA A 49 11.58 -10.74 6.77
C ALA A 49 12.76 -10.19 5.95
N THR A 50 13.67 -9.40 6.54
CA THR A 50 14.76 -8.73 5.80
C THR A 50 15.56 -9.69 4.92
N SER A 51 15.95 -10.86 5.43
CA SER A 51 16.73 -11.83 4.65
C SER A 51 15.98 -12.32 3.41
N GLU A 52 14.70 -12.64 3.55
CA GLU A 52 13.83 -13.11 2.45
C GLU A 52 13.64 -12.01 1.41
N ILE A 53 13.41 -10.77 1.86
CA ILE A 53 13.23 -9.61 0.98
C ILE A 53 14.51 -9.33 0.17
N LEU A 54 15.68 -9.42 0.80
CA LEU A 54 16.95 -9.17 0.12
C LEU A 54 17.29 -10.28 -0.87
N GLU A 55 17.00 -11.54 -0.54
CA GLU A 55 17.14 -12.66 -1.47
C GLU A 55 16.25 -12.48 -2.71
N ALA A 56 14.98 -12.13 -2.51
CA ALA A 56 14.05 -11.83 -3.58
C ALA A 56 14.50 -10.61 -4.43
N ASN A 57 15.04 -9.58 -3.79
CA ASN A 57 15.53 -8.39 -4.47
C ASN A 57 16.80 -8.66 -5.30
N CYS A 58 17.68 -9.54 -4.84
CA CYS A 58 18.82 -9.98 -5.64
C CYS A 58 18.38 -10.61 -6.96
N ALA A 59 17.37 -11.50 -6.93
CA ALA A 59 16.82 -12.10 -8.15
C ALA A 59 16.22 -11.06 -9.11
N ASP A 60 15.56 -10.03 -8.58
CA ASP A 60 15.04 -8.91 -9.37
C ASP A 60 16.16 -8.09 -10.04
N ILE A 61 17.23 -7.79 -9.30
CA ILE A 61 18.40 -7.07 -9.81
C ILE A 61 19.10 -7.87 -10.91
N GLU A 62 19.33 -9.17 -10.72
CA GLU A 62 19.98 -10.03 -11.71
C GLU A 62 19.17 -10.07 -13.01
N ARG A 63 17.84 -10.21 -12.92
CA ARG A 63 16.96 -10.14 -14.09
C ARG A 63 17.05 -8.78 -14.79
N ALA A 64 17.09 -7.68 -14.03
CA ALA A 64 17.21 -6.35 -14.60
C ALA A 64 18.55 -6.15 -15.33
N GLN A 65 19.64 -6.66 -14.77
CA GLN A 65 20.99 -6.64 -15.38
C GLN A 65 21.02 -7.44 -16.69
N ILE A 66 20.51 -8.67 -16.68
CA ILE A 66 20.43 -9.52 -17.88
C ILE A 66 19.58 -8.86 -18.97
N ALA A 67 18.51 -8.15 -18.58
CA ALA A 67 17.64 -7.42 -19.50
C ALA A 67 18.26 -6.12 -20.05
N GLY A 68 19.50 -5.76 -19.67
CA GLY A 68 20.17 -4.54 -20.12
C GLY A 68 19.56 -3.25 -19.53
N THR A 69 18.95 -3.35 -18.35
CA THR A 69 18.36 -2.20 -17.65
C THR A 69 19.46 -1.21 -17.24
N PRO A 70 19.28 0.11 -17.44
CA PRO A 70 20.29 1.09 -17.03
C PRO A 70 20.60 1.04 -15.52
N ASP A 71 21.86 1.24 -15.14
CA ASP A 71 22.31 1.20 -13.74
C ASP A 71 21.52 2.15 -12.83
N THR A 72 21.14 3.32 -13.33
CA THR A 72 20.32 4.30 -12.59
C THR A 72 18.94 3.77 -12.20
N VAL A 73 18.39 2.82 -12.96
CA VAL A 73 17.12 2.16 -12.66
C VAL A 73 17.35 0.99 -11.70
N ILE A 74 18.45 0.26 -11.85
CA ILE A 74 18.86 -0.80 -10.92
C ILE A 74 19.10 -0.22 -9.52
N ASP A 75 19.70 0.96 -9.40
CA ASP A 75 19.94 1.64 -8.11
C ASP A 75 18.64 1.97 -7.36
N ARG A 76 17.56 2.25 -8.10
CA ARG A 76 16.23 2.47 -7.52
C ARG A 76 15.55 1.16 -7.12
N LEU A 77 15.81 0.08 -7.86
CA LEU A 77 15.30 -1.26 -7.58
C LEU A 77 15.96 -1.89 -6.36
N ARG A 78 17.24 -1.58 -6.13
CA ARG A 78 18.05 -2.21 -5.09
C ARG A 78 17.53 -1.94 -3.69
N LEU A 79 17.47 -3.00 -2.89
CA LEU A 79 17.30 -2.97 -1.45
C LEU A 79 18.61 -3.41 -0.77
N ASP A 80 18.79 -2.91 0.44
CA ASP A 80 19.81 -3.35 1.39
C ASP A 80 19.16 -3.35 2.78
N THR A 81 19.86 -3.88 3.78
CA THR A 81 19.35 -3.95 5.16
C THR A 81 18.89 -2.59 5.66
N SER A 82 19.66 -1.52 5.39
CA SER A 82 19.32 -0.18 5.83
C SER A 82 18.03 0.34 5.18
N ARG A 83 17.77 0.00 3.90
CA ARG A 83 16.54 0.39 3.21
C ARG A 83 15.33 -0.37 3.78
N VAL A 84 15.47 -1.65 4.10
CA VAL A 84 14.38 -2.43 4.72
C VAL A 84 14.08 -1.92 6.14
N ASP A 85 15.12 -1.63 6.93
CA ASP A 85 14.96 -1.01 8.25
C ASP A 85 14.27 0.35 8.14
N ALA A 86 14.65 1.17 7.15
CA ALA A 86 14.03 2.47 6.91
C ALA A 86 12.56 2.35 6.48
N MET A 87 12.19 1.33 5.71
CA MET A 87 10.79 1.05 5.37
C MET A 87 9.98 0.71 6.64
N GLY A 88 10.53 -0.13 7.53
CA GLY A 88 9.89 -0.46 8.81
C GLY A 88 9.75 0.78 9.70
N GLU A 89 10.79 1.59 9.78
CA GLU A 89 10.74 2.86 10.52
C GLU A 89 9.73 3.84 9.91
N GLY A 90 9.62 3.91 8.59
CA GLY A 90 8.59 4.68 7.90
C GLY A 90 7.18 4.33 8.38
N LEU A 91 6.87 3.04 8.49
CA LEU A 91 5.60 2.58 9.05
C LEU A 91 5.41 2.99 10.52
N ARG A 92 6.46 2.94 11.34
CA ARG A 92 6.42 3.40 12.74
C ARG A 92 6.22 4.91 12.85
N GLN A 93 6.78 5.70 11.95
CA GLN A 93 6.55 7.15 11.91
C GLN A 93 5.09 7.49 11.61
N LEU A 94 4.41 6.71 10.77
CA LEU A 94 2.99 6.91 10.48
C LEU A 94 2.08 6.70 11.70
N VAL A 95 2.48 5.83 12.64
CA VAL A 95 1.77 5.65 13.92
C VAL A 95 1.72 6.97 14.68
N ALA A 96 2.83 7.72 14.71
CA ALA A 96 2.92 8.99 15.43
C ALA A 96 2.07 10.12 14.80
N LEU A 97 1.65 9.96 13.54
CA LEU A 97 0.80 10.94 12.88
C LEU A 97 -0.62 10.94 13.46
N THR A 98 -1.24 12.13 13.50
CA THR A 98 -2.63 12.21 13.91
C THR A 98 -3.54 11.57 12.86
N ASP A 99 -4.49 10.75 13.30
CA ASP A 99 -5.52 10.20 12.43
C ASP A 99 -6.28 11.32 11.71
N PRO A 100 -6.36 11.32 10.37
CA PRO A 100 -7.12 12.32 9.65
C PRO A 100 -8.63 12.06 9.66
N ILE A 101 -9.07 10.82 9.92
CA ILE A 101 -10.45 10.36 9.72
C ILE A 101 -11.33 10.68 10.93
N GLY A 102 -12.62 10.97 10.68
CA GLY A 102 -13.60 11.30 11.70
C GLY A 102 -13.53 12.76 12.19
N LYS A 103 -12.61 13.57 11.67
CA LYS A 103 -12.48 14.98 12.05
C LYS A 103 -13.60 15.83 11.43
N ILE A 104 -14.29 16.59 12.27
CA ILE A 104 -15.20 17.65 11.85
C ILE A 104 -14.36 18.79 11.28
N VAL A 105 -14.60 19.13 10.02
CA VAL A 105 -13.93 20.21 9.27
C VAL A 105 -14.72 21.50 9.42
N GLU A 106 -16.05 21.42 9.36
CA GLU A 106 -16.98 22.55 9.50
C GLU A 106 -18.22 22.08 10.26
N GLN A 107 -18.77 22.94 11.12
CA GLN A 107 -20.01 22.70 11.83
C GLN A 107 -20.80 24.00 11.98
N TRP A 108 -22.10 23.95 11.72
CA TRP A 108 -22.99 25.09 11.94
C TRP A 108 -24.43 24.64 12.18
N THR A 109 -25.23 25.53 12.79
CA THR A 109 -26.65 25.30 13.04
C THR A 109 -27.49 26.24 12.18
N ARG A 110 -28.48 25.71 11.49
CA ARG A 110 -29.42 26.49 10.67
C ARG A 110 -30.44 27.21 11.56
N PRO A 111 -31.09 28.30 11.09
CA PRO A 111 -32.12 29.01 11.86
C PRO A 111 -33.31 28.15 12.31
N ASN A 112 -33.55 27.01 11.65
CA ASN A 112 -34.58 26.03 12.01
C ASN A 112 -34.09 24.97 13.03
N GLY A 113 -32.89 25.11 13.59
CA GLY A 113 -32.32 24.18 14.57
C GLY A 113 -31.57 22.97 13.98
N LEU A 114 -31.46 22.84 12.65
CA LEU A 114 -30.72 21.73 12.05
C LEU A 114 -29.21 21.90 12.24
N GLU A 115 -28.58 20.93 12.89
CA GLU A 115 -27.12 20.82 13.00
C GLU A 115 -26.53 20.17 11.76
N ILE A 116 -25.53 20.82 11.17
CA ILE A 116 -24.84 20.32 9.99
C ILE A 116 -23.35 20.22 10.29
N GLN A 117 -22.75 19.07 9.98
CA GLN A 117 -21.33 18.80 10.13
C GLN A 117 -20.74 18.27 8.84
N LYS A 118 -19.55 18.78 8.49
CA LYS A 118 -18.70 18.25 7.42
C LYS A 118 -17.60 17.43 8.06
N VAL A 119 -17.63 16.11 7.88
CA VAL A 119 -16.69 15.18 8.52
C VAL A 119 -15.74 14.58 7.47
N ARG A 120 -14.46 14.45 7.82
CA ARG A 120 -13.47 13.79 6.94
C ARG A 120 -13.65 12.27 6.98
N VAL A 121 -13.79 11.68 5.79
CA VAL A 121 -13.91 10.23 5.59
C VAL A 121 -12.83 9.72 4.63
N PRO A 122 -12.50 8.41 4.63
CA PRO A 122 -11.60 7.84 3.64
C PRO A 122 -12.17 7.94 2.22
N LEU A 123 -11.30 7.85 1.21
CA LEU A 123 -11.71 7.72 -0.19
C LEU A 123 -12.27 6.31 -0.49
N GLY A 124 -11.78 5.30 0.22
CA GLY A 124 -12.17 3.90 0.09
C GLY A 124 -11.01 3.05 -0.43
N VAL A 125 -10.80 3.04 -1.75
CA VAL A 125 -9.72 2.28 -2.39
C VAL A 125 -8.81 3.24 -3.15
N VAL A 126 -7.50 3.11 -2.93
CA VAL A 126 -6.49 3.88 -3.65
C VAL A 126 -5.64 2.92 -4.47
N ALA A 127 -5.79 3.00 -5.80
CA ALA A 127 -4.96 2.25 -6.72
C ALA A 127 -3.63 2.97 -6.97
N ILE A 128 -2.52 2.29 -6.78
CA ILE A 128 -1.17 2.87 -6.85
C ILE A 128 -0.35 2.06 -7.84
N ILE A 129 0.05 2.72 -8.91
CA ILE A 129 0.90 2.16 -9.96
C ILE A 129 2.28 2.81 -9.82
N TYR A 130 3.32 2.00 -9.63
CA TYR A 130 4.67 2.48 -9.37
C TYR A 130 5.71 1.56 -10.02
N GLU A 131 6.92 2.09 -10.24
CA GLU A 131 7.96 1.40 -10.98
C GLU A 131 9.33 1.51 -10.31
N ASN A 132 10.05 0.38 -10.34
CA ASN A 132 11.47 0.25 -9.99
C ASN A 132 11.81 0.81 -8.61
N ARG A 133 10.91 0.69 -7.62
CA ARG A 133 11.10 1.15 -6.24
C ARG A 133 10.31 0.25 -5.27
N PRO A 134 10.88 -0.88 -4.83
CA PRO A 134 10.20 -1.81 -3.93
C PRO A 134 9.78 -1.17 -2.59
N ASN A 135 10.51 -0.15 -2.12
CA ASN A 135 10.17 0.57 -0.90
C ASN A 135 8.77 1.23 -0.95
N VAL A 136 8.34 1.65 -2.14
CA VAL A 136 7.02 2.28 -2.34
C VAL A 136 5.89 1.36 -1.92
N THR A 137 6.06 0.04 -1.98
CA THR A 137 5.07 -0.94 -1.50
C THR A 137 4.69 -0.69 -0.06
N SER A 138 5.70 -0.52 0.81
CA SER A 138 5.50 -0.27 2.24
C SER A 138 4.96 1.13 2.52
N ASP A 139 5.52 2.16 1.87
CA ASP A 139 5.12 3.55 2.05
C ASP A 139 3.65 3.76 1.65
N ALA A 140 3.28 3.23 0.48
CA ALA A 140 1.94 3.30 -0.07
C ALA A 140 0.93 2.56 0.81
N PHE A 141 1.26 1.35 1.26
CA PHE A 141 0.44 0.58 2.19
C PHE A 141 0.20 1.37 3.49
N GLY A 142 1.27 1.87 4.11
CA GLY A 142 1.19 2.54 5.40
C GLY A 142 0.33 3.79 5.35
N LEU A 143 0.53 4.66 4.35
CA LEU A 143 -0.25 5.88 4.18
C LEU A 143 -1.73 5.60 3.92
N CYS A 144 -2.02 4.59 3.08
CA CYS A 144 -3.40 4.16 2.83
C CYS A 144 -4.05 3.66 4.12
N LEU A 145 -3.38 2.77 4.85
CA LEU A 145 -3.91 2.20 6.08
C LEU A 145 -4.17 3.29 7.13
N LYS A 146 -3.22 4.19 7.39
CA LYS A 146 -3.38 5.29 8.36
C LYS A 146 -4.58 6.18 8.03
N SER A 147 -4.79 6.45 6.74
CA SER A 147 -5.90 7.25 6.23
C SER A 147 -7.21 6.46 6.01
N GLY A 148 -7.29 5.21 6.47
CA GLY A 148 -8.50 4.38 6.38
C GLY A 148 -8.84 3.90 4.97
N ASN A 149 -7.86 3.89 4.05
CA ASN A 149 -8.01 3.45 2.67
C ASN A 149 -7.38 2.07 2.45
N VAL A 150 -7.95 1.29 1.54
CA VAL A 150 -7.31 0.07 1.03
C VAL A 150 -6.31 0.45 -0.05
N ALA A 151 -5.06 0.00 0.09
CA ALA A 151 -4.06 0.10 -0.96
C ALA A 151 -4.28 -1.01 -2.01
N PHE A 152 -4.43 -0.63 -3.28
CA PHE A 152 -4.43 -1.57 -4.40
C PHE A 152 -3.19 -1.35 -5.25
N LEU A 153 -2.15 -2.14 -4.97
CA LEU A 153 -0.80 -1.91 -5.45
C LEU A 153 -0.54 -2.67 -6.76
N ARG A 154 0.01 -1.97 -7.76
CA ARG A 154 0.54 -2.54 -8.99
C ARG A 154 1.97 -2.04 -9.20
N GLY A 155 2.93 -2.84 -8.77
CA GLY A 155 4.35 -2.62 -9.05
C GLY A 155 4.73 -3.01 -10.48
N SER A 156 5.92 -2.59 -10.90
CA SER A 156 6.52 -3.05 -12.16
C SER A 156 6.94 -4.52 -12.09
N SER A 157 6.95 -5.19 -13.24
CA SER A 157 7.43 -6.58 -13.35
C SER A 157 8.89 -6.75 -12.97
N SER A 158 9.69 -5.68 -13.08
CA SER A 158 11.09 -5.64 -12.67
C SER A 158 11.32 -5.81 -11.16
N ALA A 159 10.30 -5.56 -10.33
CA ALA A 159 10.35 -5.64 -8.87
C ALA A 159 9.40 -6.71 -8.31
N ILE A 160 8.90 -7.61 -9.15
CA ILE A 160 7.76 -8.47 -8.79
C ILE A 160 8.10 -9.45 -7.65
N THR A 161 9.35 -9.93 -7.58
CA THR A 161 9.75 -10.88 -6.54
C THR A 161 9.93 -10.17 -5.21
N SER A 162 10.47 -8.94 -5.23
CA SER A 162 10.63 -8.11 -4.03
C SER A 162 9.28 -7.66 -3.45
N ASN A 163 8.24 -7.55 -4.29
CA ASN A 163 6.94 -7.00 -3.90
C ASN A 163 5.92 -8.04 -3.42
N LEU A 164 6.16 -9.33 -3.63
CA LEU A 164 5.24 -10.43 -3.32
C LEU A 164 5.80 -11.30 -2.20
#